data_AF-J9HFL3-F1
#
_entry.id   AF-J9HFL3-F1
#
_cell.length_a   1.000
_cell.length_b   1.000
_cell.length_c   1.000
_cell.angle_alpha   90.00
_cell.angle_beta   90.00
_cell.angle_gamma   90.00
#
_symmetry.space_group_name_H-M   'P 1'
#
loop_
_entity.id
_entity.type
_entity.pdbx_description
1 polymer ?
#
loop_
_entity_poly.entity_id
_entity_poly.type
_entity_poly.pdbx_seq_one_letter_code
_entity_poly.pdbx_strand_id
1 'polypeptide(L)'
;MGHTRLVVIGGDGSLTGANLFRQEWSSLLDELLSTGKITQDQRTKNKSLNVAGMAGLIDNEFCGTDSALHRTIEAIDTIVSTAYSHQGTFIMEDMVRNSDYLAIMAALACEADFVFIPERSVGQRLNISIVSEGAIDCEGKPSTAEKVKQVVVDKLHQDTRITVLRHVQRGGNPSAFDRVLGCRMGTEAVLALMEADDKTEPCVVLLDGNQAVRVPLTECVERTKAVARTMADKNWEMAVELRGRSFARNLETYKMLTRLKPQKAVMHISAMACDMNAAVRSFVRNCIYRGNSVISIQEGIEGLVAGNIKYMGWSDVTGWVGQGGAFLGTKCTLPERKFKGDAARLKEHVIQALLIIGGFEAYHAAGQFTDQRDNYKEFCIPFVVIPSTISNNVPGTEFSLGTDTGLNEITEICDRIRQSAQGTKRRVFVIETMGGYCSYLATLPGLVGGAGAAYIYEEKFSIKDL
;
A
#
# COMPACT_ATOMS: atom_id res chain seq x y z
N MET A 1 37.33 19.76 -4.03
CA MET A 1 37.00 18.89 -2.90
C MET A 1 37.06 17.38 -3.21
N GLY A 2 37.52 16.92 -4.39
CA GLY A 2 37.81 15.48 -4.61
C GLY A 2 36.64 14.52 -4.41
N HIS A 3 35.40 15.02 -4.51
CA HIS A 3 34.21 14.19 -4.36
C HIS A 3 33.88 13.55 -5.72
N THR A 4 34.09 12.24 -5.82
CA THR A 4 33.81 11.40 -7.00
C THR A 4 32.63 10.47 -6.79
N ARG A 5 31.88 10.66 -5.70
CA ARG A 5 30.72 9.85 -5.33
C ARG A 5 29.53 10.77 -5.19
N LEU A 6 28.47 10.46 -5.93
CA LEU A 6 27.26 11.26 -5.99
C LEU A 6 26.04 10.38 -5.71
N VAL A 7 25.28 10.73 -4.67
CA VAL A 7 23.93 10.22 -4.47
C VAL A 7 22.95 11.22 -5.06
N VAL A 8 22.07 10.77 -5.95
CA VAL A 8 21.01 11.60 -6.54
C VAL A 8 19.67 11.10 -6.05
N ILE A 9 18.95 11.96 -5.32
CA ILE A 9 17.58 11.70 -4.86
C ILE A 9 16.64 12.58 -5.68
N GLY A 10 15.78 12.00 -6.51
CA GLY A 10 14.88 12.78 -7.36
C GLY A 10 14.00 11.95 -8.28
N GLY A 11 13.41 12.59 -9.30
CA GLY A 11 12.57 11.90 -10.27
C GLY A 11 13.30 11.43 -11.51
N ASP A 12 12.56 10.94 -12.51
CA ASP A 12 13.08 10.50 -13.81
C ASP A 12 14.00 11.55 -14.46
N GLY A 13 13.59 12.82 -14.44
CA GLY A 13 14.41 13.92 -14.96
C GLY A 13 15.74 14.09 -14.23
N SER A 14 15.74 13.95 -12.89
CA SER A 14 16.96 14.03 -12.07
C SER A 14 17.89 12.85 -12.31
N LEU A 15 17.35 11.64 -12.38
CA LEU A 15 18.08 10.40 -12.65
C LEU A 15 18.65 10.39 -14.08
N THR A 16 17.88 10.83 -15.07
CA THR A 16 18.35 11.02 -16.44
C THR A 16 19.47 12.05 -16.50
N GLY A 17 19.33 13.19 -15.81
CA GLY A 17 20.38 14.21 -15.72
C GLY A 17 21.66 13.69 -15.05
N ALA A 18 21.53 12.86 -14.02
CA ALA A 18 22.66 12.22 -13.35
C ALA A 18 23.41 11.26 -14.27
N ASN A 19 22.67 10.50 -15.09
CA ASN A 19 23.26 9.60 -16.09
C ASN A 19 24.06 10.38 -17.15
N LEU A 20 23.48 11.46 -17.69
CA LEU A 20 24.16 12.34 -18.65
C LEU A 20 25.41 12.97 -18.03
N PHE A 21 25.30 13.49 -16.81
CA PHE A 21 26.43 14.11 -16.11
C PHE A 21 27.60 13.15 -15.90
N ARG A 22 27.33 11.87 -15.60
CA ARG A 22 28.37 10.84 -15.52
C ARG A 22 29.02 10.57 -16.88
N GLN A 23 28.24 10.50 -17.95
CA GLN A 23 28.76 10.26 -19.30
C GLN A 23 29.68 11.40 -19.76
N GLU A 24 29.32 12.64 -19.42
CA GLU A 24 30.10 13.85 -19.78
C GLU A 24 31.26 14.13 -18.83
N TRP A 25 31.38 13.40 -17.70
CA TRP A 25 32.33 13.69 -16.62
C TRP A 25 33.79 13.79 -17.09
N SER A 26 34.22 12.87 -17.96
CA SER A 26 35.60 12.89 -18.47
C SER A 26 35.89 14.13 -19.32
N SER A 27 34.92 14.55 -20.15
CA SER A 27 35.04 15.77 -20.97
C SER A 27 35.10 17.03 -20.10
N LEU A 28 34.31 17.07 -19.03
CA LEU A 28 34.33 18.18 -18.08
C LEU A 28 35.67 18.30 -17.35
N LEU A 29 36.30 17.17 -17.01
CA LEU A 29 37.65 17.17 -16.42
C LEU A 29 38.71 17.64 -17.42
N ASP A 30 38.60 17.29 -18.69
CA ASP A 30 39.51 17.78 -19.74
C ASP A 30 39.39 19.31 -19.93
N GLU A 31 38.18 19.86 -19.87
CA GLU A 31 37.95 21.31 -19.89
C GLU A 31 38.53 22.01 -18.66
N LEU A 32 38.34 21.44 -17.47
CA LEU A 32 38.91 22.00 -16.23
C LEU A 32 40.44 21.98 -16.24
N LEU A 33 41.04 20.96 -16.86
CA LEU A 33 42.48 20.86 -17.02
C LEU A 33 43.00 21.90 -18.03
N SER A 34 42.34 22.06 -19.18
CA SER A 34 42.75 23.02 -20.21
C SER A 34 42.62 24.47 -19.75
N THR A 35 41.63 24.77 -18.91
CA THR A 35 41.43 26.09 -18.28
C THR A 35 42.32 26.34 -17.06
N GLY A 36 43.18 25.38 -16.69
CA GLY A 36 44.12 25.50 -15.56
C GLY A 36 43.45 25.49 -14.18
N LYS A 37 42.18 25.09 -14.10
CA LYS A 37 41.42 25.04 -12.82
C LYS A 37 41.76 23.81 -11.97
N ILE A 38 42.26 22.73 -12.59
CA ILE A 38 42.73 21.52 -11.90
C ILE A 38 44.10 21.09 -12.40
N THR A 39 44.83 20.32 -11.59
CA THR A 39 46.11 19.71 -11.98
C THR A 39 45.91 18.34 -12.66
N GLN A 40 46.92 17.85 -13.37
CA GLN A 40 46.92 16.52 -13.99
C GLN A 40 46.71 15.40 -12.95
N ASP A 41 47.29 15.54 -11.76
CA ASP A 41 47.11 14.60 -10.65
C ASP A 41 45.66 14.58 -10.16
N GLN A 42 45.02 15.75 -10.09
CA GLN A 42 43.61 15.86 -9.71
C GLN A 42 42.69 15.25 -10.78
N ARG A 43 42.98 15.45 -12.06
CA ARG A 43 42.25 14.80 -13.16
C ARG A 43 42.37 13.28 -13.08
N THR A 44 43.56 12.77 -12.77
CA THR A 44 43.81 11.32 -12.68
C THR A 44 43.11 10.70 -11.47
N LYS A 45 43.16 11.36 -10.31
CA LYS A 45 42.48 10.89 -9.09
C LYS A 45 40.95 10.90 -9.21
N ASN A 46 40.39 11.80 -10.00
CA ASN A 46 38.94 11.98 -10.13
C ASN A 46 38.37 11.45 -11.45
N LYS A 47 39.09 10.56 -12.16
CA LYS A 47 38.74 10.11 -13.51
C LYS A 47 37.34 9.51 -13.66
N SER A 48 36.81 8.91 -12.58
CA SER A 48 35.53 8.23 -12.54
C SER A 48 34.58 8.95 -11.58
N LEU A 49 33.30 9.01 -11.96
CA LEU A 49 32.22 9.51 -11.11
C LEU A 49 31.27 8.36 -10.81
N ASN A 50 31.24 7.92 -9.55
CA ASN A 50 30.35 6.89 -9.07
C ASN A 50 29.01 7.53 -8.69
N VAL A 51 27.92 7.03 -9.30
CA VAL A 51 26.58 7.57 -9.13
C VAL A 51 25.67 6.47 -8.60
N ALA A 52 24.98 6.78 -7.49
CA ALA A 52 23.87 5.98 -7.00
C ALA A 52 22.61 6.86 -7.00
N GLY A 53 21.57 6.39 -7.68
CA GLY A 53 20.26 7.01 -7.70
C GLY A 53 19.35 6.42 -6.64
N MET A 54 18.53 7.25 -6.04
CA MET A 54 17.31 6.85 -5.34
C MET A 54 16.20 7.69 -5.93
N ALA A 55 15.04 7.11 -6.22
CA ALA A 55 13.94 7.95 -6.66
C ALA A 55 12.97 8.31 -5.53
N GLY A 56 12.64 9.59 -5.48
CA GLY A 56 11.72 10.20 -4.53
C GLY A 56 10.59 10.85 -5.32
N LEU A 57 9.54 10.06 -5.58
CA LEU A 57 8.40 10.42 -6.41
C LEU A 57 7.12 9.83 -5.82
N ILE A 58 6.05 10.61 -5.90
CA ILE A 58 4.70 10.20 -5.47
C ILE A 58 3.96 9.38 -6.54
N ASP A 59 4.50 9.31 -7.77
CA ASP A 59 3.83 8.80 -8.97
C ASP A 59 3.92 7.26 -9.11
N ASN A 60 4.26 6.56 -8.01
CA ASN A 60 4.55 5.12 -7.94
C ASN A 60 5.59 4.61 -8.93
N GLU A 61 6.61 5.41 -9.10
CA GLU A 61 7.85 4.88 -9.64
C GLU A 61 8.79 4.54 -8.47
N PHE A 62 8.74 5.25 -7.32
CA PHE A 62 9.63 5.05 -6.17
C PHE A 62 9.07 5.68 -4.84
N CYS A 63 9.95 6.07 -3.89
CA CYS A 63 9.65 6.54 -2.52
C CYS A 63 8.70 7.75 -2.44
N GLY A 64 7.74 7.78 -1.53
CA GLY A 64 6.84 8.93 -1.27
C GLY A 64 5.38 8.71 -1.67
N THR A 65 5.09 7.59 -2.36
CA THR A 65 3.76 7.26 -2.87
C THR A 65 2.76 7.00 -1.74
N ASP A 66 3.20 6.35 -0.66
CA ASP A 66 2.33 6.00 0.46
C ASP A 66 1.88 7.25 1.24
N SER A 67 2.77 8.21 1.45
CA SER A 67 2.46 9.49 2.07
C SER A 67 1.47 10.30 1.22
N ALA A 68 1.64 10.31 -0.11
CA ALA A 68 0.71 10.99 -1.01
C ALA A 68 -0.68 10.33 -1.03
N LEU A 69 -0.72 8.99 -0.93
CA LEU A 69 -1.96 8.24 -0.80
C LEU A 69 -2.66 8.58 0.52
N HIS A 70 -1.94 8.66 1.64
CA HIS A 70 -2.50 9.10 2.93
C HIS A 70 -3.18 10.46 2.82
N ARG A 71 -2.53 11.46 2.22
CA ARG A 71 -3.12 12.79 2.01
C ARG A 71 -4.36 12.75 1.13
N THR A 72 -4.36 11.88 0.11
CA THR A 72 -5.48 11.70 -0.80
C THR A 72 -6.68 11.10 -0.07
N ILE A 73 -6.45 10.07 0.73
CA ILE A 73 -7.51 9.38 1.50
C ILE A 73 -8.05 10.27 2.63
N GLU A 74 -7.20 11.00 3.35
CA GLU A 74 -7.65 11.96 4.36
C GLU A 74 -8.58 13.04 3.78
N ALA A 75 -8.26 13.54 2.59
CA ALA A 75 -9.11 14.50 1.90
C ALA A 75 -10.44 13.87 1.47
N ILE A 76 -10.41 12.63 0.98
CA ILE A 76 -11.61 11.87 0.61
C ILE A 76 -12.50 11.62 1.82
N ASP A 77 -11.96 11.09 2.91
CA ASP A 77 -12.72 10.79 4.14
C ASP A 77 -13.34 12.05 4.74
N THR A 78 -12.61 13.18 4.70
CA THR A 78 -13.15 14.47 5.11
C THR A 78 -14.35 14.88 4.25
N ILE A 79 -14.26 14.69 2.93
CA ILE A 79 -15.33 15.04 1.99
C ILE A 79 -16.54 14.10 2.11
N VAL A 80 -16.31 12.80 2.32
CA VAL A 80 -17.35 11.77 2.48
C VAL A 80 -18.38 12.21 3.52
N SER A 81 -17.93 12.75 4.66
CA SER A 81 -18.82 13.23 5.72
C SER A 81 -19.82 14.30 5.25
N THR A 82 -19.35 15.25 4.43
CA THR A 82 -20.19 16.31 3.84
C THR A 82 -21.08 15.78 2.72
N ALA A 83 -20.56 14.83 1.95
CA ALA A 83 -21.21 14.31 0.77
C ALA A 83 -22.43 13.43 1.12
N TYR A 84 -22.35 12.65 2.20
CA TYR A 84 -23.48 11.90 2.75
C TYR A 84 -24.66 12.79 3.14
N SER A 85 -24.40 14.04 3.54
CA SER A 85 -25.44 14.97 3.98
C SER A 85 -26.23 15.57 2.81
N HIS A 86 -25.59 15.73 1.65
CA HIS A 86 -26.17 16.43 0.50
C HIS A 86 -26.53 15.52 -0.69
N GLN A 87 -26.29 14.21 -0.60
CA GLN A 87 -26.49 13.26 -1.71
C GLN A 87 -25.80 13.71 -3.02
N GLY A 88 -24.56 14.17 -2.90
CA GLY A 88 -23.78 14.71 -4.03
C GLY A 88 -22.81 13.70 -4.65
N THR A 89 -22.45 13.95 -5.91
CA THR A 89 -21.35 13.28 -6.61
C THR A 89 -20.09 14.14 -6.50
N PHE A 90 -18.96 13.53 -6.12
CA PHE A 90 -17.68 14.21 -5.98
C PHE A 90 -16.68 13.64 -6.98
N ILE A 91 -16.05 14.53 -7.74
CA ILE A 91 -14.97 14.22 -8.67
C ILE A 91 -13.67 14.73 -8.04
N MET A 92 -12.74 13.83 -7.80
CA MET A 92 -11.43 14.12 -7.23
C MET A 92 -10.38 14.08 -8.32
N GLU A 93 -9.67 15.18 -8.52
CA GLU A 93 -8.54 15.25 -9.45
C GLU A 93 -7.22 15.11 -8.70
N ASP A 94 -6.44 14.06 -9.05
CA ASP A 94 -5.10 13.82 -8.52
C ASP A 94 -4.02 14.58 -9.33
N MET A 95 -2.81 14.71 -8.76
CA MET A 95 -1.71 15.48 -9.34
C MET A 95 -0.76 14.65 -10.25
N VAL A 96 -1.12 13.41 -10.60
CA VAL A 96 -0.15 12.54 -11.28
C VAL A 96 -0.25 12.70 -12.79
N ARG A 97 0.80 13.28 -13.39
CA ARG A 97 0.79 13.67 -14.81
C ARG A 97 0.72 12.51 -15.78
N ASN A 98 1.51 11.46 -15.55
CA ASN A 98 1.73 10.38 -16.54
C ASN A 98 1.56 8.98 -15.93
N SER A 99 1.08 8.85 -14.70
CA SER A 99 0.95 7.57 -13.98
C SER A 99 -0.37 7.50 -13.23
N ASP A 100 -1.20 6.52 -13.57
CA ASP A 100 -2.53 6.37 -12.94
C ASP A 100 -2.48 5.61 -11.61
N TYR A 101 -1.30 5.30 -11.07
CA TYR A 101 -1.21 4.43 -9.90
C TYR A 101 -1.85 5.07 -8.66
N LEU A 102 -1.58 6.35 -8.41
CA LEU A 102 -2.15 7.04 -7.25
C LEU A 102 -3.69 7.07 -7.36
N ALA A 103 -4.24 7.36 -8.55
CA ALA A 103 -5.67 7.28 -8.83
C ALA A 103 -6.24 5.87 -8.54
N ILE A 104 -5.60 4.81 -9.04
CA ILE A 104 -6.06 3.43 -8.87
C ILE A 104 -6.01 3.02 -7.39
N MET A 105 -4.94 3.35 -6.69
CA MET A 105 -4.79 3.03 -5.26
C MET A 105 -5.78 3.81 -4.42
N ALA A 106 -5.95 5.11 -4.68
CA ALA A 106 -6.95 5.92 -4.01
C ALA A 106 -8.35 5.37 -4.25
N ALA A 107 -8.65 4.95 -5.49
CA ALA A 107 -9.95 4.40 -5.85
C ALA A 107 -10.25 3.08 -5.14
N LEU A 108 -9.22 2.23 -5.01
CA LEU A 108 -9.32 0.97 -4.26
C LEU A 108 -9.53 1.22 -2.77
N ALA A 109 -8.79 2.18 -2.20
CA ALA A 109 -8.80 2.49 -0.78
C ALA A 109 -10.02 3.31 -0.31
N CYS A 110 -10.64 4.11 -1.18
CA CYS A 110 -11.81 4.90 -0.81
C CYS A 110 -13.15 4.34 -1.33
N GLU A 111 -13.14 3.16 -1.96
CA GLU A 111 -14.33 2.62 -2.63
C GLU A 111 -14.89 3.59 -3.70
N ALA A 112 -14.02 4.15 -4.54
CA ALA A 112 -14.48 4.98 -5.65
C ALA A 112 -15.35 4.14 -6.58
N ASP A 113 -16.56 4.61 -6.85
CA ASP A 113 -17.51 3.95 -7.75
C ASP A 113 -16.89 3.82 -9.14
N PHE A 114 -16.13 4.85 -9.57
CA PHE A 114 -15.52 4.89 -10.88
C PHE A 114 -14.17 5.59 -10.89
N VAL A 115 -13.28 5.05 -11.72
CA VAL A 115 -12.07 5.75 -12.14
C VAL A 115 -12.31 6.51 -13.45
N PHE A 116 -13.34 6.19 -14.28
CA PHE A 116 -13.63 7.01 -15.49
C PHE A 116 -15.07 7.14 -16.05
N ILE A 117 -16.14 6.40 -15.68
CA ILE A 117 -17.54 6.67 -16.19
C ILE A 117 -18.61 6.10 -15.24
N PRO A 118 -19.66 6.84 -14.82
CA PRO A 118 -20.66 6.36 -13.85
C PRO A 118 -21.84 5.58 -14.44
N GLU A 119 -22.07 4.36 -13.92
CA GLU A 119 -23.38 3.71 -13.88
C GLU A 119 -23.78 3.41 -12.42
N ARG A 120 -25.02 3.75 -12.04
CA ARG A 120 -25.46 3.69 -10.64
C ARG A 120 -25.98 2.30 -10.28
N SER A 121 -25.43 1.68 -9.24
CA SER A 121 -26.14 0.63 -8.49
C SER A 121 -27.21 1.26 -7.60
N VAL A 122 -28.45 0.74 -7.67
CA VAL A 122 -29.61 1.25 -6.93
C VAL A 122 -29.34 1.20 -5.42
N GLY A 123 -29.33 2.36 -4.75
CA GLY A 123 -29.28 2.49 -3.28
C GLY A 123 -28.14 3.33 -2.70
N GLN A 124 -27.09 3.67 -3.46
CA GLN A 124 -25.99 4.52 -2.96
C GLN A 124 -26.40 6.00 -2.86
N ARG A 125 -26.04 6.61 -1.72
CA ARG A 125 -26.28 8.03 -1.39
C ARG A 125 -25.15 8.97 -1.81
N LEU A 126 -23.96 8.44 -2.08
CA LEU A 126 -22.74 9.16 -2.43
C LEU A 126 -22.11 8.44 -3.63
N ASN A 127 -21.60 9.21 -4.60
CA ASN A 127 -20.70 8.70 -5.63
C ASN A 127 -19.36 9.43 -5.58
N ILE A 128 -18.26 8.70 -5.62
CA ILE A 128 -16.90 9.25 -5.71
C ILE A 128 -16.28 8.79 -7.02
N SER A 129 -15.80 9.75 -7.82
CA SER A 129 -15.02 9.49 -9.03
C SER A 129 -13.62 10.07 -8.89
N ILE A 130 -12.60 9.28 -9.17
CA ILE A 130 -11.20 9.74 -9.14
C ILE A 130 -10.71 9.89 -10.58
N VAL A 131 -10.16 11.05 -10.90
CA VAL A 131 -9.67 11.41 -12.23
C VAL A 131 -8.19 11.76 -12.10
N SER A 132 -7.34 11.13 -12.91
CA SER A 132 -5.94 11.50 -12.96
C SER A 132 -5.70 12.78 -13.77
N GLU A 133 -4.72 13.61 -13.40
CA GLU A 133 -4.30 14.78 -14.22
C GLU A 133 -3.97 14.35 -15.67
N GLY A 134 -3.36 13.18 -15.82
CA GLY A 134 -2.97 12.57 -17.10
C GLY A 134 -4.07 11.84 -17.86
N ALA A 135 -5.32 11.89 -17.38
CA ALA A 135 -6.40 11.08 -17.94
C ALA A 135 -6.67 11.39 -19.42
N ILE A 136 -6.68 10.34 -20.25
CA ILE A 136 -6.96 10.42 -21.68
C ILE A 136 -8.00 9.39 -22.11
N ASP A 137 -8.75 9.69 -23.16
CA ASP A 137 -9.64 8.73 -23.81
C ASP A 137 -8.89 7.79 -24.77
N CYS A 138 -9.60 6.81 -25.33
CA CYS A 138 -9.02 5.85 -26.28
C CYS A 138 -8.46 6.48 -27.56
N GLU A 139 -8.86 7.72 -27.88
CA GLU A 139 -8.33 8.47 -29.01
C GLU A 139 -7.07 9.27 -28.64
N GLY A 140 -6.72 9.34 -27.35
CA GLY A 140 -5.60 10.10 -26.80
C GLY A 140 -5.97 11.55 -26.47
N LYS A 141 -7.26 11.90 -26.39
CA LYS A 141 -7.68 13.26 -26.01
C LYS A 141 -7.83 13.38 -24.49
N PRO A 142 -7.44 14.51 -23.89
CA PRO A 142 -7.58 14.73 -22.46
C PRO A 142 -9.02 14.55 -21.96
N SER A 143 -9.18 13.80 -20.87
CA SER A 143 -10.44 13.57 -20.17
C SER A 143 -10.42 14.31 -18.82
N THR A 144 -10.73 15.59 -18.85
CA THR A 144 -10.69 16.46 -17.66
C THR A 144 -11.83 16.17 -16.67
N ALA A 145 -11.61 16.51 -15.39
CA ALA A 145 -12.66 16.41 -14.37
C ALA A 145 -13.93 17.21 -14.73
N GLU A 146 -13.80 18.34 -15.42
CA GLU A 146 -14.93 19.14 -15.90
C GLU A 146 -15.75 18.41 -16.97
N LYS A 147 -15.09 17.67 -17.88
CA LYS A 147 -15.79 16.85 -18.88
C LYS A 147 -16.58 15.72 -18.22
N VAL A 148 -16.01 15.08 -17.20
CA VAL A 148 -16.72 14.05 -16.40
C VAL A 148 -17.93 14.67 -15.69
N LYS A 149 -17.75 15.83 -15.05
CA LYS A 149 -18.83 16.57 -14.40
C LYS A 149 -19.97 16.89 -15.37
N GLN A 150 -19.67 17.41 -16.55
CA GLN A 150 -20.67 17.72 -17.58
C GLN A 150 -21.49 16.49 -17.93
N VAL A 151 -20.84 15.34 -18.15
CA VAL A 151 -21.55 14.08 -18.43
C VAL A 151 -22.48 13.68 -17.27
N VAL A 152 -22.01 13.77 -16.03
CA VAL A 152 -22.83 13.43 -14.85
C VAL A 152 -24.03 14.36 -14.70
N VAL A 153 -23.84 15.66 -14.88
CA VAL A 153 -24.90 16.67 -14.76
C VAL A 153 -25.91 16.52 -15.91
N ASP A 154 -25.44 16.37 -17.14
CA ASP A 154 -26.28 16.34 -18.33
C ASP A 154 -27.03 15.02 -18.49
N LYS A 155 -26.41 13.89 -18.12
CA LYS A 155 -26.99 12.54 -18.31
C LYS A 155 -27.66 11.98 -17.07
N LEU A 156 -27.11 12.25 -15.88
CA LEU A 156 -27.58 11.67 -14.62
C LEU A 156 -28.30 12.69 -13.73
N HIS A 157 -28.22 13.99 -14.04
CA HIS A 157 -28.87 15.08 -13.30
C HIS A 157 -28.55 15.09 -11.81
N GLN A 158 -27.28 14.84 -11.46
CA GLN A 158 -26.80 14.81 -10.08
C GLN A 158 -26.04 16.09 -9.71
N ASP A 159 -26.21 16.58 -8.48
CA ASP A 159 -25.36 17.66 -7.94
C ASP A 159 -23.92 17.16 -7.87
N THR A 160 -23.03 17.82 -8.63
CA THR A 160 -21.67 17.33 -8.87
C THR A 160 -20.64 18.41 -8.59
N ARG A 161 -19.67 18.08 -7.73
CA ARG A 161 -18.58 18.98 -7.32
C ARG A 161 -17.23 18.40 -7.71
N ILE A 162 -16.29 19.28 -8.06
CA ILE A 162 -14.90 18.91 -8.35
C ILE A 162 -14.03 19.40 -7.20
N THR A 163 -13.13 18.54 -6.75
CA THR A 163 -12.07 18.88 -5.81
C THR A 163 -10.73 18.52 -6.43
N VAL A 164 -9.84 19.51 -6.53
CA VAL A 164 -8.51 19.33 -7.10
C VAL A 164 -7.48 19.38 -5.96
N LEU A 165 -6.84 18.25 -5.65
CA LEU A 165 -5.96 18.14 -4.46
C LEU A 165 -4.59 18.82 -4.67
N ARG A 166 -4.02 18.70 -5.87
CA ARG A 166 -2.72 19.28 -6.25
C ARG A 166 -1.63 19.07 -5.18
N HIS A 167 -0.97 20.14 -4.76
CA HIS A 167 0.21 20.14 -3.90
C HIS A 167 -0.01 19.60 -2.48
N VAL A 168 -1.26 19.45 -2.03
CA VAL A 168 -1.55 18.80 -0.74
C VAL A 168 -0.99 17.37 -0.72
N GLN A 169 -0.98 16.69 -1.86
CA GLN A 169 -0.43 15.33 -2.01
C GLN A 169 1.09 15.25 -1.87
N ARG A 170 1.80 16.39 -1.89
CA ARG A 170 3.26 16.48 -1.67
C ARG A 170 3.62 17.00 -0.28
N GLY A 171 2.63 17.44 0.49
CA GLY A 171 2.80 18.00 1.82
C GLY A 171 2.56 16.97 2.93
N GLY A 172 2.70 17.42 4.17
CA GLY A 172 2.52 16.57 5.35
C GLY A 172 3.81 15.86 5.79
N ASN A 173 3.69 15.10 6.87
CA ASN A 173 4.79 14.28 7.37
C ASN A 173 4.83 12.95 6.60
N PRO A 174 6.03 12.39 6.33
CA PRO A 174 6.13 11.08 5.70
C PRO A 174 5.48 10.00 6.56
N SER A 175 4.79 9.06 5.92
CA SER A 175 4.23 7.87 6.56
C SER A 175 5.32 6.97 7.13
N ALA A 176 4.95 6.06 8.04
CA ALA A 176 5.90 5.09 8.59
C ALA A 176 6.56 4.27 7.49
N PHE A 177 5.80 3.83 6.49
CA PHE A 177 6.31 3.08 5.33
C PHE A 177 7.37 3.87 4.56
N ASP A 178 7.08 5.10 4.15
CA ASP A 178 8.02 5.92 3.38
C ASP A 178 9.29 6.26 4.19
N ARG A 179 9.18 6.41 5.52
CA ARG A 179 10.36 6.57 6.37
C ARG A 179 11.22 5.31 6.41
N VAL A 180 10.62 4.13 6.60
CA VAL A 180 11.35 2.84 6.59
C VAL A 180 12.05 2.66 5.24
N LEU A 181 11.31 2.89 4.15
CA LEU A 181 11.79 2.77 2.79
C LEU A 181 12.96 3.73 2.53
N GLY A 182 12.83 4.99 2.91
CA GLY A 182 13.87 6.00 2.79
C GLY A 182 15.15 5.63 3.57
N CYS A 183 15.01 5.14 4.80
CA CYS A 183 16.14 4.66 5.60
C CYS A 183 16.86 3.48 4.95
N ARG A 184 16.11 2.46 4.50
CA ARG A 184 16.68 1.26 3.86
C ARG A 184 17.41 1.59 2.57
N MET A 185 16.78 2.36 1.68
CA MET A 185 17.39 2.74 0.41
C MET A 185 18.58 3.68 0.60
N GLY A 186 18.52 4.59 1.58
CA GLY A 186 19.64 5.47 1.92
C GLY A 186 20.88 4.70 2.36
N THR A 187 20.71 3.70 3.23
CA THR A 187 21.79 2.81 3.64
C THR A 187 22.37 2.05 2.45
N GLU A 188 21.51 1.46 1.61
CA GLU A 188 21.96 0.70 0.45
C GLU A 188 22.67 1.56 -0.59
N ALA A 189 22.24 2.81 -0.80
CA ALA A 189 22.91 3.75 -1.70
C ALA A 189 24.34 4.09 -1.23
N VAL A 190 24.53 4.21 0.08
CA VAL A 190 25.87 4.41 0.67
C VAL A 190 26.74 3.18 0.43
N LEU A 191 26.22 1.98 0.73
CA LEU A 191 26.95 0.72 0.50
C LEU A 191 27.33 0.57 -0.97
N ALA A 192 26.41 0.84 -1.89
CA ALA A 192 26.66 0.81 -3.33
C ALA A 192 27.82 1.72 -3.75
N LEU A 193 27.89 2.94 -3.20
CA LEU A 193 28.98 3.88 -3.50
C LEU A 193 30.32 3.53 -2.83
N MET A 194 30.29 2.86 -1.68
CA MET A 194 31.49 2.39 -0.99
C MET A 194 32.12 1.19 -1.72
N GLU A 195 31.28 0.31 -2.26
CA GLU A 195 31.69 -0.87 -3.03
C GLU A 195 32.04 -0.55 -4.48
N ALA A 196 31.54 0.56 -5.02
CA ALA A 196 31.76 0.96 -6.41
C ALA A 196 33.23 1.26 -6.74
N ASP A 197 33.67 0.71 -7.86
CA ASP A 197 34.95 0.96 -8.50
C ASP A 197 34.79 1.70 -9.85
N ASP A 198 35.90 1.89 -10.57
CA ASP A 198 35.91 2.60 -11.87
C ASP A 198 35.08 1.91 -12.98
N LYS A 199 34.79 0.63 -12.82
CA LYS A 199 34.06 -0.20 -13.80
C LYS A 199 32.59 -0.36 -13.43
N THR A 200 32.24 -0.04 -12.20
CA THR A 200 30.89 -0.18 -11.67
C THR A 200 29.96 0.78 -12.40
N GLU A 201 28.91 0.24 -13.01
CA GLU A 201 27.87 1.01 -13.68
C GLU A 201 27.03 1.82 -12.67
N PRO A 202 26.49 2.98 -13.08
CA PRO A 202 25.60 3.73 -12.22
C PRO A 202 24.33 2.91 -11.95
N CYS A 203 23.88 2.89 -10.71
CA CYS A 203 22.71 2.11 -10.31
C CYS A 203 21.64 3.00 -9.67
N VAL A 204 20.42 2.51 -9.66
CA VAL A 204 19.31 3.02 -8.86
C VAL A 204 18.99 1.99 -7.79
N VAL A 205 18.91 2.45 -6.55
CA VAL A 205 18.46 1.64 -5.42
C VAL A 205 16.94 1.60 -5.42
N LEU A 206 16.43 0.38 -5.43
CA LEU A 206 15.02 0.02 -5.51
C LEU A 206 14.66 -0.92 -4.37
N LEU A 207 13.37 -1.12 -4.16
CA LEU A 207 12.84 -2.17 -3.29
C LEU A 207 12.06 -3.18 -4.14
N ASP A 208 12.54 -4.42 -4.21
CA ASP A 208 11.85 -5.53 -4.88
C ASP A 208 11.62 -6.66 -3.88
N GLY A 209 10.38 -7.14 -3.78
CA GLY A 209 10.01 -8.17 -2.81
C GLY A 209 10.41 -7.86 -1.36
N ASN A 210 10.25 -6.59 -0.92
CA ASN A 210 10.65 -6.11 0.42
C ASN A 210 12.17 -6.11 0.68
N GLN A 211 13.00 -6.30 -0.34
CA GLN A 211 14.46 -6.25 -0.26
C GLN A 211 15.03 -5.11 -1.09
N ALA A 212 16.12 -4.50 -0.61
CA ALA A 212 16.81 -3.46 -1.37
C ALA A 212 17.61 -4.11 -2.51
N VAL A 213 17.42 -3.61 -3.73
CA VAL A 213 18.09 -4.12 -4.94
C VAL A 213 18.72 -2.96 -5.71
N ARG A 214 19.82 -3.23 -6.40
CA ARG A 214 20.53 -2.26 -7.26
C ARG A 214 20.25 -2.62 -8.71
N VAL A 215 19.65 -1.70 -9.45
CA VAL A 215 19.33 -1.88 -10.88
C VAL A 215 20.15 -0.89 -11.70
N PRO A 216 20.68 -1.26 -12.87
CA PRO A 216 21.39 -0.32 -13.73
C PRO A 216 20.53 0.91 -14.06
N LEU A 217 21.10 2.09 -13.88
CA LEU A 217 20.40 3.37 -14.09
C LEU A 217 19.89 3.51 -15.53
N THR A 218 20.66 3.03 -16.50
CA THR A 218 20.29 3.06 -17.92
C THR A 218 19.03 2.23 -18.18
N GLU A 219 18.94 1.04 -17.59
CA GLU A 219 17.77 0.17 -17.72
C GLU A 219 16.52 0.82 -17.12
N CYS A 220 16.64 1.47 -15.96
CA CYS A 220 15.53 2.20 -15.35
C CYS A 220 15.00 3.29 -16.29
N VAL A 221 15.87 4.14 -16.83
CA VAL A 221 15.49 5.25 -17.74
C VAL A 221 14.87 4.72 -19.03
N GLU A 222 15.36 3.61 -19.57
CA GLU A 222 14.79 2.99 -20.78
C GLU A 222 13.38 2.46 -20.55
N ARG A 223 13.15 1.80 -19.40
CA ARG A 223 11.81 1.31 -19.03
C ARG A 223 10.79 2.46 -18.92
N THR A 224 11.14 3.57 -18.27
CA THR A 224 10.23 4.73 -18.15
C THR A 224 9.88 5.34 -19.50
N LYS A 225 10.87 5.47 -20.39
CA LYS A 225 10.67 5.95 -21.77
C LYS A 225 9.82 4.99 -22.60
N ALA A 226 9.95 3.69 -22.38
CA ALA A 226 9.15 2.68 -23.08
C ALA A 226 7.65 2.83 -22.77
N VAL A 227 7.30 3.08 -21.51
CA VAL A 227 5.89 3.34 -21.11
C VAL A 227 5.32 4.53 -21.89
N ALA A 228 6.02 5.67 -21.88
CA ALA A 228 5.57 6.87 -22.59
C ALA A 228 5.38 6.64 -24.10
N ARG A 229 6.28 5.87 -24.74
CA ARG A 229 6.16 5.48 -26.15
C ARG A 229 4.93 4.60 -26.39
N THR A 230 4.73 3.56 -25.58
CA THR A 230 3.58 2.67 -25.74
C THR A 230 2.23 3.38 -25.57
N MET A 231 2.16 4.37 -24.67
CA MET A 231 0.97 5.22 -24.53
C MET A 231 0.75 6.11 -25.75
N ALA A 232 1.82 6.69 -26.31
CA ALA A 232 1.74 7.49 -27.54
C ALA A 232 1.29 6.65 -28.76
N ASP A 233 1.75 5.40 -28.82
CA ASP A 233 1.37 4.42 -29.85
C ASP A 233 -0.02 3.80 -29.62
N LYS A 234 -0.74 4.23 -28.57
CA LYS A 234 -2.07 3.72 -28.18
C LYS A 234 -2.11 2.22 -27.87
N ASN A 235 -0.97 1.66 -27.46
CA ASN A 235 -0.87 0.26 -27.03
C ASN A 235 -1.08 0.17 -25.50
N TRP A 236 -2.35 0.23 -25.10
CA TRP A 236 -2.75 0.32 -23.68
C TRP A 236 -2.42 -0.95 -22.87
N GLU A 237 -2.54 -2.13 -23.49
CA GLU A 237 -2.24 -3.40 -22.82
C GLU A 237 -0.76 -3.49 -22.46
N MET A 238 0.11 -3.16 -23.42
CA MET A 238 1.56 -3.12 -23.19
C MET A 238 1.96 -2.05 -22.17
N ALA A 239 1.30 -0.88 -22.17
CA ALA A 239 1.56 0.15 -21.17
C ALA A 239 1.25 -0.33 -19.74
N VAL A 240 0.16 -1.08 -19.56
CA VAL A 240 -0.20 -1.71 -18.27
C VAL A 240 0.80 -2.79 -17.88
N GLU A 241 1.27 -3.59 -18.83
CA GLU A 241 2.28 -4.62 -18.58
C GLU A 241 3.63 -4.02 -18.17
N LEU A 242 4.07 -2.95 -18.84
CA LEU A 242 5.32 -2.24 -18.53
C LEU A 242 5.28 -1.53 -17.17
N ARG A 243 4.10 -1.15 -16.68
CA ARG A 243 3.90 -0.63 -15.31
C ARG A 243 4.06 -1.72 -14.23
N GLY A 244 4.09 -3.00 -14.62
CA GLY A 244 4.40 -4.13 -13.77
C GLY A 244 3.18 -4.89 -13.24
N ARG A 245 3.44 -6.09 -12.71
CA ARG A 245 2.41 -7.04 -12.27
C ARG A 245 1.52 -6.49 -11.15
N SER A 246 2.10 -5.70 -10.23
CA SER A 246 1.37 -5.04 -9.13
C SER A 246 0.29 -4.11 -9.67
N PHE A 247 0.66 -3.23 -10.62
CA PHE A 247 -0.27 -2.29 -11.25
C PHE A 247 -1.42 -3.01 -11.94
N ALA A 248 -1.11 -4.02 -12.77
CA ALA A 248 -2.11 -4.80 -13.50
C ALA A 248 -3.09 -5.50 -12.54
N ARG A 249 -2.58 -6.10 -11.45
CA ARG A 249 -3.39 -6.80 -10.45
C ARG A 249 -4.28 -5.85 -9.65
N ASN A 250 -3.79 -4.66 -9.30
CA ASN A 250 -4.60 -3.64 -8.62
C ASN A 250 -5.73 -3.16 -9.52
N LEU A 251 -5.45 -2.90 -10.80
CA LEU A 251 -6.45 -2.51 -11.79
C LEU A 251 -7.52 -3.60 -11.99
N GLU A 252 -7.12 -4.86 -12.07
CA GLU A 252 -8.05 -5.99 -12.18
C GLU A 252 -8.92 -6.13 -10.93
N THR A 253 -8.30 -6.09 -9.74
CA THR A 253 -9.01 -6.16 -8.46
C THR A 253 -10.05 -5.05 -8.35
N TYR A 254 -9.67 -3.81 -8.71
CA TYR A 254 -10.60 -2.69 -8.72
C TYR A 254 -11.80 -2.93 -9.66
N LYS A 255 -11.57 -3.44 -10.87
CA LYS A 255 -12.65 -3.79 -11.83
C LYS A 255 -13.59 -4.88 -11.28
N MET A 256 -13.05 -5.86 -10.55
CA MET A 256 -13.86 -6.94 -9.95
C MET A 256 -14.72 -6.45 -8.79
N LEU A 257 -14.24 -5.47 -8.01
CA LEU A 257 -14.94 -4.92 -6.84
C LEU A 257 -16.02 -3.88 -7.18
N THR A 258 -16.05 -3.41 -8.44
CA THR A 258 -16.95 -2.34 -8.92
C THR A 258 -17.99 -2.82 -9.94
N ARG A 259 -17.75 -3.92 -10.66
CA ARG A 259 -18.67 -4.44 -11.70
C ARG A 259 -19.44 -5.68 -11.22
N LEU A 260 -20.71 -5.83 -11.59
CA LEU A 260 -21.57 -6.98 -11.23
C LEU A 260 -21.70 -8.01 -12.38
N LYS A 261 -21.69 -9.32 -12.07
CA LYS A 261 -22.05 -10.46 -12.95
C LYS A 261 -22.90 -11.52 -12.18
N PRO A 262 -23.76 -12.33 -12.83
CA PRO A 262 -24.74 -13.22 -12.17
C PRO A 262 -24.22 -14.62 -11.71
N GLN A 263 -25.05 -15.34 -10.93
CA GLN A 263 -24.72 -16.22 -9.78
C GLN A 263 -24.52 -17.76 -9.95
N LYS A 264 -23.69 -18.42 -9.08
CA LYS A 264 -23.96 -19.48 -8.04
C LYS A 264 -22.72 -19.93 -7.17
N ALA A 265 -22.92 -20.23 -5.84
CA ALA A 265 -22.20 -21.15 -4.88
C ALA A 265 -21.66 -20.56 -3.52
N VAL A 266 -21.71 -21.24 -2.36
CA VAL A 266 -21.54 -20.59 -1.02
C VAL A 266 -20.08 -20.53 -0.50
N MET A 267 -19.62 -19.39 0.08
CA MET A 267 -18.31 -19.23 0.75
C MET A 267 -18.40 -18.43 2.07
N HIS A 268 -17.54 -18.69 3.06
CA HIS A 268 -17.70 -18.19 4.44
C HIS A 268 -16.49 -17.36 4.97
N ILE A 269 -16.69 -16.42 5.93
CA ILE A 269 -15.64 -15.60 6.63
C ILE A 269 -15.76 -15.56 8.17
N SER A 270 -14.68 -15.79 8.93
CA SER A 270 -14.51 -15.34 10.33
C SER A 270 -13.33 -14.34 10.45
N ALA A 271 -13.25 -13.45 11.45
CA ALA A 271 -12.36 -12.26 11.39
C ALA A 271 -11.75 -11.80 12.76
N MET A 272 -10.45 -11.41 12.88
CA MET A 272 -9.81 -10.57 13.95
C MET A 272 -8.82 -9.45 13.47
N ALA A 273 -8.82 -8.26 14.12
CA ALA A 273 -7.96 -7.04 13.95
C ALA A 273 -8.44 -5.81 13.10
N CYS A 274 -7.60 -4.77 13.00
CA CYS A 274 -7.86 -3.53 12.25
C CYS A 274 -7.82 -3.81 10.72
N ASP A 275 -8.54 -3.02 9.92
CA ASP A 275 -8.61 -3.13 8.45
C ASP A 275 -9.29 -4.39 7.89
N MET A 276 -10.03 -5.11 8.73
CA MET A 276 -10.74 -6.32 8.32
C MET A 276 -11.97 -6.07 7.47
N ASN A 277 -12.67 -4.96 7.70
CA ASN A 277 -13.88 -4.64 6.96
C ASN A 277 -13.58 -4.52 5.45
N ALA A 278 -12.41 -3.97 5.08
CA ALA A 278 -11.92 -3.94 3.70
C ALA A 278 -11.71 -5.35 3.12
N ALA A 279 -11.09 -6.26 3.87
CA ALA A 279 -10.86 -7.64 3.46
C ALA A 279 -12.18 -8.43 3.32
N VAL A 280 -13.10 -8.29 4.29
CA VAL A 280 -14.45 -8.88 4.25
C VAL A 280 -15.21 -8.39 3.02
N ARG A 281 -15.22 -7.07 2.78
CA ARG A 281 -15.86 -6.48 1.61
C ARG A 281 -15.29 -7.05 0.32
N SER A 282 -13.96 -7.08 0.21
CA SER A 282 -13.28 -7.58 -0.98
C SER A 282 -13.67 -9.02 -1.27
N PHE A 283 -13.65 -9.87 -0.25
CA PHE A 283 -14.06 -11.26 -0.37
C PHE A 283 -15.53 -11.40 -0.77
N VAL A 284 -16.46 -10.71 -0.08
CA VAL A 284 -17.90 -10.81 -0.32
C VAL A 284 -18.22 -10.43 -1.77
N ARG A 285 -17.69 -9.30 -2.24
CA ARG A 285 -17.92 -8.82 -3.61
C ARG A 285 -17.31 -9.73 -4.66
N ASN A 286 -16.07 -10.21 -4.45
CA ASN A 286 -15.43 -11.14 -5.39
C ASN A 286 -16.14 -12.49 -5.47
N CYS A 287 -16.65 -12.99 -4.34
CA CYS A 287 -17.47 -14.18 -4.31
C CYS A 287 -18.72 -13.95 -5.15
N ILE A 288 -19.51 -12.91 -4.85
CA ILE A 288 -20.74 -12.58 -5.58
C ILE A 288 -20.47 -12.35 -7.07
N TYR A 289 -19.35 -11.71 -7.42
CA TYR A 289 -18.93 -11.50 -8.81
C TYR A 289 -18.68 -12.80 -9.58
N ARG A 290 -18.07 -13.79 -8.92
CA ARG A 290 -17.90 -15.16 -9.46
C ARG A 290 -19.17 -16.00 -9.35
N GLY A 291 -20.22 -15.38 -8.84
CA GLY A 291 -21.52 -15.94 -8.63
C GLY A 291 -21.75 -16.59 -7.27
N ASN A 292 -20.74 -16.62 -6.42
CA ASN A 292 -20.83 -17.26 -5.13
C ASN A 292 -21.76 -16.50 -4.14
N SER A 293 -22.61 -17.22 -3.41
CA SER A 293 -23.29 -16.73 -2.21
C SER A 293 -22.30 -16.65 -1.05
N VAL A 294 -22.51 -15.72 -0.13
CA VAL A 294 -21.61 -15.55 1.02
C VAL A 294 -22.42 -15.57 2.30
N ILE A 295 -21.90 -16.24 3.30
CA ILE A 295 -22.41 -16.16 4.67
C ILE A 295 -21.30 -15.67 5.59
N SER A 296 -21.68 -14.85 6.56
CA SER A 296 -20.80 -14.38 7.63
C SER A 296 -21.15 -15.06 8.95
N ILE A 297 -20.14 -15.51 9.68
CA ILE A 297 -20.25 -15.87 11.09
C ILE A 297 -19.92 -14.65 11.93
N GLN A 298 -20.86 -14.29 12.81
CA GLN A 298 -20.64 -13.22 13.76
C GLN A 298 -19.81 -13.73 14.95
N GLU A 299 -19.03 -12.87 15.62
CA GLU A 299 -18.37 -13.20 16.90
C GLU A 299 -17.43 -14.43 16.87
N GLY A 300 -16.82 -14.71 15.72
CA GLY A 300 -15.84 -15.79 15.55
C GLY A 300 -16.38 -17.19 15.86
N ILE A 301 -15.54 -18.05 16.44
CA ILE A 301 -15.89 -19.46 16.73
C ILE A 301 -17.09 -19.57 17.68
N GLU A 302 -17.26 -18.64 18.60
CA GLU A 302 -18.41 -18.67 19.52
C GLU A 302 -19.73 -18.47 18.79
N GLY A 303 -19.77 -17.54 17.84
CA GLY A 303 -20.97 -17.36 17.04
C GLY A 303 -21.19 -18.48 16.03
N LEU A 304 -20.14 -19.16 15.55
CA LEU A 304 -20.30 -20.38 14.74
C LEU A 304 -21.11 -21.43 15.52
N VAL A 305 -20.67 -21.77 16.73
CA VAL A 305 -21.34 -22.77 17.58
C VAL A 305 -22.77 -22.32 17.93
N ALA A 306 -22.95 -21.03 18.25
CA ALA A 306 -24.26 -20.46 18.54
C ALA A 306 -25.20 -20.42 17.33
N GLY A 307 -24.68 -20.53 16.10
CA GLY A 307 -25.46 -20.40 14.87
C GLY A 307 -25.73 -18.95 14.45
N ASN A 308 -24.91 -18.00 14.89
CA ASN A 308 -25.01 -16.59 14.53
C ASN A 308 -24.48 -16.34 13.11
N ILE A 309 -25.24 -16.80 12.12
CA ILE A 309 -24.87 -16.76 10.71
C ILE A 309 -25.83 -15.84 9.95
N LYS A 310 -25.27 -14.99 9.07
CA LYS A 310 -26.02 -14.06 8.23
C LYS A 310 -25.60 -14.20 6.76
N TYR A 311 -26.56 -14.20 5.84
CA TYR A 311 -26.26 -14.08 4.41
C TYR A 311 -25.80 -12.68 4.05
N MET A 312 -24.74 -12.59 3.25
CA MET A 312 -24.13 -11.34 2.83
C MET A 312 -24.43 -11.07 1.36
N GLY A 313 -25.08 -9.95 1.09
CA GLY A 313 -25.27 -9.38 -0.23
C GLY A 313 -24.22 -8.34 -0.59
N TRP A 314 -24.23 -7.90 -1.84
CA TRP A 314 -23.32 -6.87 -2.34
C TRP A 314 -23.41 -5.57 -1.54
N SER A 315 -24.64 -5.15 -1.23
CA SER A 315 -24.93 -3.90 -0.53
C SER A 315 -24.64 -3.95 0.97
N ASP A 316 -24.54 -5.14 1.58
CA ASP A 316 -24.26 -5.28 3.02
C ASP A 316 -22.85 -4.79 3.40
N VAL A 317 -21.92 -4.83 2.45
CA VAL A 317 -20.51 -4.46 2.64
C VAL A 317 -20.13 -3.12 2.00
N THR A 318 -21.10 -2.33 1.58
CA THR A 318 -20.86 -1.00 1.01
C THR A 318 -20.42 -0.02 2.08
N GLY A 319 -19.35 0.73 1.82
CA GLY A 319 -18.77 1.71 2.75
C GLY A 319 -17.83 1.09 3.79
N TRP A 320 -17.50 -0.20 3.67
CA TRP A 320 -16.68 -0.90 4.66
C TRP A 320 -15.17 -0.69 4.49
N VAL A 321 -14.70 -0.15 3.35
CA VAL A 321 -13.24 -0.07 3.07
C VAL A 321 -12.50 0.81 4.07
N GLY A 322 -13.00 2.02 4.34
CA GLY A 322 -12.36 2.97 5.26
C GLY A 322 -12.78 2.82 6.72
N GLN A 323 -13.51 1.77 7.09
CA GLN A 323 -14.02 1.60 8.45
C GLN A 323 -13.10 0.70 9.27
N GLY A 324 -12.55 1.25 10.36
CA GLY A 324 -11.76 0.49 11.32
C GLY A 324 -12.58 -0.57 12.09
N GLY A 325 -11.87 -1.48 12.76
CA GLY A 325 -12.47 -2.52 13.59
C GLY A 325 -13.05 -3.70 12.78
N ALA A 326 -14.05 -4.37 13.37
CA ALA A 326 -14.58 -5.65 12.89
C ALA A 326 -16.12 -5.67 12.97
N PHE A 327 -16.82 -5.34 11.89
CA PHE A 327 -18.29 -5.28 11.92
C PHE A 327 -18.97 -6.63 12.10
N LEU A 328 -18.28 -7.73 11.77
CA LEU A 328 -18.75 -9.09 12.05
C LEU A 328 -18.52 -9.51 13.51
N GLY A 329 -17.80 -8.72 14.31
CA GLY A 329 -17.36 -9.11 15.63
C GLY A 329 -16.21 -10.11 15.61
N THR A 330 -15.35 -10.04 16.63
CA THR A 330 -14.12 -10.84 16.74
C THR A 330 -13.91 -11.33 18.16
N LYS A 331 -13.47 -12.58 18.30
CA LYS A 331 -13.10 -13.18 19.59
C LYS A 331 -11.90 -14.11 19.43
N CYS A 332 -11.01 -14.11 20.41
CA CYS A 332 -9.80 -14.95 20.44
C CYS A 332 -10.07 -16.40 20.89
N THR A 333 -11.32 -16.86 20.82
CA THR A 333 -11.72 -18.19 21.30
C THR A 333 -11.34 -19.26 20.27
N LEU A 334 -10.53 -20.23 20.68
CA LEU A 334 -10.16 -21.36 19.83
C LEU A 334 -11.28 -22.42 19.71
N PRO A 335 -11.29 -23.22 18.63
CA PRO A 335 -12.23 -24.35 18.42
C PRO A 335 -12.13 -25.49 19.45
N GLU A 336 -11.11 -25.48 20.32
CA GLU A 336 -10.87 -26.53 21.29
C GLU A 336 -12.13 -26.90 22.07
N ARG A 337 -12.42 -28.21 22.13
CA ARG A 337 -13.60 -28.80 22.82
C ARG A 337 -14.95 -28.45 22.19
N LYS A 338 -14.98 -27.70 21.07
CA LYS A 338 -16.21 -27.30 20.37
C LYS A 338 -16.36 -27.91 18.97
N PHE A 339 -15.38 -28.70 18.52
CA PHE A 339 -15.33 -29.33 17.19
C PHE A 339 -16.63 -29.99 16.73
N LYS A 340 -17.33 -30.73 17.61
CA LYS A 340 -18.61 -31.36 17.25
C LYS A 340 -19.69 -30.34 16.89
N GLY A 341 -19.74 -29.22 17.62
CA GLY A 341 -20.67 -28.11 17.34
C GLY A 341 -20.30 -27.39 16.05
N ASP A 342 -19.02 -27.10 15.85
CA ASP A 342 -18.51 -26.46 14.63
C ASP A 342 -18.84 -27.31 13.40
N ALA A 343 -18.52 -28.61 13.43
CA ALA A 343 -18.81 -29.54 12.34
C ALA A 343 -20.31 -29.64 12.04
N ALA A 344 -21.16 -29.72 13.08
CA ALA A 344 -22.61 -29.77 12.90
C ALA A 344 -23.13 -28.54 12.15
N ARG A 345 -22.61 -27.35 12.47
CA ARG A 345 -23.00 -26.08 11.84
C ARG A 345 -22.48 -25.95 10.41
N LEU A 346 -21.25 -26.38 10.15
CA LEU A 346 -20.71 -26.45 8.79
C LEU A 346 -21.59 -27.33 7.89
N LYS A 347 -22.08 -28.45 8.41
CA LYS A 347 -22.99 -29.35 7.69
C LYS A 347 -24.37 -28.74 7.48
N GLU A 348 -24.95 -28.15 8.52
CA GLU A 348 -26.29 -27.54 8.50
C GLU A 348 -26.39 -26.45 7.43
N HIS A 349 -25.37 -25.58 7.36
CA HIS A 349 -25.32 -24.48 6.38
C HIS A 349 -24.65 -24.86 5.06
N VAL A 350 -24.27 -26.14 4.90
CA VAL A 350 -23.61 -26.69 3.70
C VAL A 350 -22.43 -25.82 3.28
N ILE A 351 -21.48 -25.59 4.19
CA ILE A 351 -20.31 -24.74 3.93
C ILE A 351 -19.28 -25.53 3.13
N GLN A 352 -18.91 -25.02 1.95
CA GLN A 352 -17.92 -25.66 1.06
C GLN A 352 -16.51 -25.11 1.20
N ALA A 353 -16.33 -23.93 1.80
CA ALA A 353 -15.03 -23.30 1.99
C ALA A 353 -15.10 -22.21 3.07
N LEU A 354 -13.99 -22.01 3.77
CA LEU A 354 -13.90 -21.09 4.90
C LEU A 354 -12.66 -20.18 4.75
N LEU A 355 -12.90 -18.88 4.67
CA LEU A 355 -11.91 -17.83 4.87
C LEU A 355 -11.88 -17.44 6.36
N ILE A 356 -10.70 -17.34 6.95
CA ILE A 356 -10.51 -16.85 8.30
C ILE A 356 -9.58 -15.65 8.21
N ILE A 357 -10.00 -14.49 8.67
CA ILE A 357 -9.21 -13.28 8.78
C ILE A 357 -8.83 -13.19 10.26
N GLY A 358 -7.58 -12.92 10.59
CA GLY A 358 -7.21 -12.86 12.00
C GLY A 358 -5.75 -13.02 12.29
N GLY A 359 -5.41 -12.88 13.56
CA GLY A 359 -4.06 -12.98 14.06
C GLY A 359 -3.62 -14.42 14.30
N PHE A 360 -2.80 -14.59 15.32
CA PHE A 360 -2.21 -15.87 15.68
C PHE A 360 -3.27 -16.94 16.03
N GLU A 361 -4.37 -16.54 16.65
CA GLU A 361 -5.48 -17.42 17.01
C GLU A 361 -6.22 -17.95 15.80
N ALA A 362 -6.36 -17.15 14.73
CA ALA A 362 -6.95 -17.60 13.47
C ALA A 362 -6.08 -18.66 12.78
N TYR A 363 -4.76 -18.45 12.79
CA TYR A 363 -3.79 -19.43 12.32
C TYR A 363 -3.89 -20.75 13.11
N HIS A 364 -3.93 -20.66 14.44
CA HIS A 364 -4.10 -21.83 15.30
C HIS A 364 -5.44 -22.54 15.09
N ALA A 365 -6.54 -21.79 14.97
CA ALA A 365 -7.86 -22.37 14.71
C ALA A 365 -7.89 -23.15 13.39
N ALA A 366 -7.30 -22.60 12.33
CA ALA A 366 -7.17 -23.30 11.05
C ALA A 366 -6.34 -24.59 11.15
N GLY A 367 -5.25 -24.56 11.92
CA GLY A 367 -4.45 -25.75 12.23
C GLY A 367 -5.27 -26.82 12.95
N GLN A 368 -5.99 -26.42 14.00
CA GLN A 368 -6.85 -27.32 14.77
C GLN A 368 -7.97 -27.95 13.93
N PHE A 369 -8.62 -27.19 13.04
CA PHE A 369 -9.59 -27.77 12.11
C PHE A 369 -8.96 -28.77 11.15
N THR A 370 -7.74 -28.50 10.70
CA THR A 370 -6.99 -29.40 9.82
C THR A 370 -6.66 -30.72 10.53
N ASP A 371 -6.18 -30.65 11.77
CA ASP A 371 -5.86 -31.83 12.60
C ASP A 371 -7.09 -32.69 12.92
N GLN A 372 -8.29 -32.11 12.85
CA GLN A 372 -9.55 -32.80 13.13
C GLN A 372 -10.25 -33.37 11.89
N ARG A 373 -9.64 -33.29 10.70
CA ARG A 373 -10.22 -33.82 9.45
C ARG A 373 -10.50 -35.32 9.46
N ASP A 374 -9.70 -36.10 10.18
CA ASP A 374 -9.92 -37.54 10.32
C ASP A 374 -11.16 -37.86 11.17
N ASN A 375 -11.50 -36.97 12.11
CA ASN A 375 -12.62 -37.14 13.03
C ASN A 375 -13.93 -36.53 12.49
N TYR A 376 -13.85 -35.49 11.66
CA TYR A 376 -15.01 -34.78 11.12
C TYR A 376 -14.82 -34.49 9.64
N LYS A 377 -15.60 -35.16 8.78
CA LYS A 377 -15.55 -34.97 7.32
C LYS A 377 -15.96 -33.57 6.89
N GLU A 378 -16.74 -32.89 7.73
CA GLU A 378 -17.16 -31.51 7.56
C GLU A 378 -15.98 -30.52 7.56
N PHE A 379 -14.83 -30.88 8.16
CA PHE A 379 -13.60 -30.08 8.10
C PHE A 379 -12.76 -30.37 6.85
N CYS A 380 -13.15 -31.32 6.00
CA CYS A 380 -12.46 -31.62 4.74
C CYS A 380 -12.84 -30.62 3.62
N ILE A 381 -12.92 -29.34 3.97
CA ILE A 381 -13.13 -28.20 3.08
C ILE A 381 -11.85 -27.34 3.03
N PRO A 382 -11.64 -26.56 1.96
CA PRO A 382 -10.54 -25.61 1.90
C PRO A 382 -10.69 -24.52 2.97
N PHE A 383 -9.60 -24.32 3.73
CA PHE A 383 -9.41 -23.24 4.68
C PHE A 383 -8.35 -22.29 4.14
N VAL A 384 -8.59 -20.99 4.22
CA VAL A 384 -7.59 -19.96 3.93
C VAL A 384 -7.56 -18.98 5.08
N VAL A 385 -6.35 -18.61 5.53
CA VAL A 385 -6.17 -17.61 6.58
C VAL A 385 -5.59 -16.33 5.95
N ILE A 386 -6.20 -15.17 6.23
CA ILE A 386 -5.63 -13.86 5.96
C ILE A 386 -5.11 -13.30 7.29
N PRO A 387 -3.78 -13.16 7.43
CA PRO A 387 -3.17 -12.57 8.62
C PRO A 387 -3.64 -11.13 8.84
N SER A 388 -4.23 -10.87 10.00
CA SER A 388 -4.69 -9.55 10.42
C SER A 388 -4.42 -9.38 11.91
N THR A 389 -3.45 -8.54 12.23
CA THR A 389 -3.01 -8.20 13.58
C THR A 389 -2.07 -7.01 13.52
N ILE A 390 -2.09 -6.15 14.54
CA ILE A 390 -1.09 -5.08 14.64
C ILE A 390 0.31 -5.64 14.94
N SER A 391 0.39 -6.80 15.60
CA SER A 391 1.64 -7.37 16.11
C SER A 391 2.54 -7.98 15.04
N ASN A 392 2.00 -8.26 13.84
CA ASN A 392 2.72 -8.95 12.76
C ASN A 392 3.38 -10.28 13.18
N ASN A 393 2.71 -11.02 14.06
CA ASN A 393 3.24 -12.24 14.68
C ASN A 393 2.70 -13.54 14.07
N VAL A 394 2.06 -13.47 12.90
CA VAL A 394 1.49 -14.66 12.24
C VAL A 394 2.58 -15.35 11.41
N PRO A 395 2.90 -16.64 11.66
CA PRO A 395 3.91 -17.35 10.89
C PRO A 395 3.56 -17.46 9.40
N GLY A 396 4.58 -17.36 8.54
CA GLY A 396 4.44 -17.57 7.08
C GLY A 396 4.12 -16.32 6.27
N THR A 397 4.04 -15.15 6.91
CA THR A 397 3.92 -13.85 6.22
C THR A 397 4.92 -12.84 6.79
N GLU A 398 5.36 -11.90 5.97
CA GLU A 398 6.14 -10.73 6.41
C GLU A 398 5.25 -9.57 6.88
N PHE A 399 3.97 -9.60 6.50
CA PHE A 399 3.00 -8.54 6.77
C PHE A 399 1.65 -9.10 7.19
N SER A 400 0.99 -8.41 8.11
CA SER A 400 -0.42 -8.63 8.44
C SER A 400 -1.23 -7.35 8.31
N LEU A 401 -2.51 -7.49 7.99
CA LEU A 401 -3.44 -6.36 7.93
C LEU A 401 -3.54 -5.68 9.31
N GLY A 402 -3.58 -4.35 9.33
CA GLY A 402 -3.56 -3.54 10.55
C GLY A 402 -2.18 -3.17 11.09
N THR A 403 -1.11 -3.84 10.64
CA THR A 403 0.25 -3.52 11.11
C THR A 403 0.70 -2.12 10.69
N ASP A 404 0.49 -1.73 9.42
CA ASP A 404 0.89 -0.41 8.92
C ASP A 404 0.11 0.73 9.61
N THR A 405 -1.19 0.54 9.84
CA THR A 405 -2.02 1.43 10.67
C THR A 405 -1.41 1.63 12.06
N GLY A 406 -1.03 0.54 12.73
CA GLY A 406 -0.36 0.60 14.03
C GLY A 406 1.00 1.31 13.99
N LEU A 407 1.79 1.11 12.93
CA LEU A 407 3.07 1.80 12.75
C LEU A 407 2.90 3.31 12.58
N ASN A 408 1.92 3.75 11.78
CA ASN A 408 1.65 5.17 11.57
C ASN A 408 1.20 5.86 12.86
N GLU A 409 0.33 5.23 13.65
CA GLU A 409 -0.09 5.75 14.96
C GLU A 409 1.09 5.91 15.93
N ILE A 410 1.95 4.88 16.05
CA ILE A 410 3.14 4.96 16.92
C ILE A 410 4.09 6.05 16.41
N THR A 411 4.30 6.15 15.10
CA THR A 411 5.18 7.15 14.49
C THR A 411 4.68 8.57 14.75
N GLU A 412 3.37 8.81 14.64
CA GLU A 412 2.77 10.12 14.91
C GLU A 412 2.88 10.49 16.40
N ILE A 413 2.62 9.54 17.31
CA ILE A 413 2.80 9.75 18.75
C ILE A 413 4.27 10.08 19.06
N CYS A 414 5.22 9.35 18.48
CA CYS A 414 6.64 9.61 18.62
C CYS A 414 7.03 11.01 18.14
N ASP A 415 6.50 11.47 17.00
CA ASP A 415 6.75 12.82 16.49
C ASP A 415 6.24 13.90 17.46
N ARG A 416 5.03 13.74 18.00
CA ARG A 416 4.44 14.67 18.99
C ARG A 416 5.24 14.69 20.29
N ILE A 417 5.66 13.52 20.79
CA ILE A 417 6.51 13.41 21.97
C ILE A 417 7.88 14.05 21.74
N ARG A 418 8.48 13.83 20.57
CA ARG A 418 9.77 14.41 20.20
C ARG A 418 9.70 15.93 20.17
N GLN A 419 8.63 16.50 19.61
CA GLN A 419 8.40 17.94 19.62
C GLN A 419 8.34 18.50 21.06
N SER A 420 7.66 17.80 21.97
CA SER A 420 7.63 18.15 23.40
C SER A 420 9.02 18.11 24.03
N ALA A 421 9.79 17.03 23.78
CA ALA A 421 11.14 16.85 24.32
C ALA A 421 12.10 17.96 23.86
N GLN A 422 12.04 18.33 22.59
CA GLN A 422 12.85 19.39 21.99
C GLN A 422 12.53 20.77 22.59
N GLY A 423 11.26 21.03 22.91
CA GLY A 423 10.83 22.27 23.54
C GLY A 423 11.42 22.48 24.95
N THR A 424 11.45 21.43 25.78
CA THR A 424 11.95 21.53 27.16
C THR A 424 13.45 21.32 27.32
N LYS A 425 14.12 20.70 26.31
CA LYS A 425 15.52 20.25 26.32
C LYS A 425 15.84 19.24 27.46
N ARG A 426 16.88 18.43 27.28
CA ARG A 426 17.38 17.44 28.28
C ARG A 426 16.28 16.51 28.86
N ARG A 427 15.32 16.09 28.05
CA ARG A 427 14.27 15.14 28.44
C ARG A 427 14.37 13.88 27.60
N VAL A 428 14.22 12.73 28.26
CA VAL A 428 14.13 11.41 27.63
C VAL A 428 12.74 10.86 27.88
N PHE A 429 12.16 10.23 26.87
CA PHE A 429 10.90 9.51 26.97
C PHE A 429 11.16 8.02 26.75
N VAL A 430 10.53 7.20 27.59
CA VAL A 430 10.47 5.75 27.42
C VAL A 430 9.05 5.45 26.97
N ILE A 431 8.91 4.82 25.79
CA ILE A 431 7.62 4.54 25.16
C ILE A 431 7.49 3.02 25.07
N GLU A 432 6.47 2.48 25.72
CA GLU A 432 6.10 1.07 25.61
C GLU A 432 5.17 0.87 24.42
N THR A 433 5.42 -0.16 23.60
CA THR A 433 4.63 -0.47 22.40
C THR A 433 3.94 -1.82 22.55
N MET A 434 2.87 -2.04 21.79
CA MET A 434 2.21 -3.34 21.69
C MET A 434 3.02 -4.30 20.82
N GLY A 435 2.62 -5.57 20.72
CA GLY A 435 3.32 -6.59 19.91
C GLY A 435 3.49 -7.93 20.62
N GLY A 436 3.28 -7.97 21.94
CA GLY A 436 3.52 -9.16 22.75
C GLY A 436 5.00 -9.52 22.70
N TYR A 437 5.31 -10.70 22.16
CA TYR A 437 6.69 -11.17 21.96
C TYR A 437 7.23 -10.89 20.55
N CYS A 438 6.44 -10.29 19.67
CA CYS A 438 6.90 -9.86 18.36
C CYS A 438 7.19 -8.36 18.39
N SER A 439 8.44 -8.00 18.19
CA SER A 439 8.90 -6.62 18.39
C SER A 439 8.80 -5.76 17.13
N TYR A 440 8.04 -6.18 16.12
CA TYR A 440 7.87 -5.45 14.87
C TYR A 440 7.45 -3.98 15.09
N LEU A 441 6.50 -3.76 16.01
CA LEU A 441 5.99 -2.44 16.40
C LEU A 441 6.94 -1.64 17.33
N ALA A 442 7.97 -2.28 17.89
CA ALA A 442 9.01 -1.58 18.65
C ALA A 442 10.18 -1.18 17.73
N THR A 443 10.63 -2.12 16.88
CA THR A 443 11.80 -1.95 16.03
C THR A 443 11.57 -0.94 14.92
N LEU A 444 10.50 -1.06 14.13
CA LEU A 444 10.30 -0.17 12.98
C LEU A 444 10.01 1.27 13.37
N PRO A 445 9.09 1.57 14.32
CA PRO A 445 8.91 2.92 14.82
C PRO A 445 10.14 3.46 15.54
N GLY A 446 10.93 2.59 16.20
CA GLY A 446 12.23 2.97 16.75
C GLY A 446 13.19 3.46 15.67
N LEU A 447 13.29 2.73 14.56
CA LEU A 447 14.10 3.09 13.39
C LEU A 447 13.63 4.42 12.77
N VAL A 448 12.34 4.56 12.47
CA VAL A 448 11.82 5.72 11.73
C VAL A 448 11.53 6.95 12.60
N GLY A 449 11.29 6.76 13.89
CA GLY A 449 11.17 7.82 14.88
C GLY A 449 12.52 8.40 15.26
N GLY A 450 13.62 7.72 14.92
CA GLY A 450 14.98 8.08 15.34
C GLY A 450 15.16 7.89 16.84
N ALA A 451 14.61 6.81 17.39
CA ALA A 451 14.79 6.47 18.80
C ALA A 451 16.26 6.17 19.09
N GLY A 452 16.74 6.58 20.27
CA GLY A 452 18.11 6.30 20.70
C GLY A 452 18.36 4.82 20.99
N ALA A 453 17.31 4.09 21.39
CA ALA A 453 17.33 2.65 21.61
C ALA A 453 15.93 2.06 21.39
N ALA A 454 15.86 0.80 20.98
CA ALA A 454 14.63 0.00 20.93
C ALA A 454 14.90 -1.33 21.63
N TYR A 455 14.30 -1.53 22.81
CA TYR A 455 14.44 -2.75 23.58
C TYR A 455 13.39 -3.76 23.13
N ILE A 456 13.84 -4.96 22.71
CA ILE A 456 13.00 -5.95 22.05
C ILE A 456 13.14 -7.32 22.68
N TYR A 457 12.15 -8.20 22.51
CA TYR A 457 12.19 -9.54 23.10
C TYR A 457 13.23 -10.46 22.44
N GLU A 458 13.38 -10.32 21.13
CA GLU A 458 14.22 -11.12 20.25
C GLU A 458 15.73 -10.86 20.47
N GLU A 459 16.10 -9.69 20.98
CA GLU A 459 17.47 -9.29 21.30
C GLU A 459 17.62 -9.11 22.82
N LYS A 460 18.36 -10.00 23.47
CA LYS A 460 18.56 -9.94 24.93
C LYS A 460 19.53 -8.82 25.28
N PHE A 461 19.15 -8.00 26.26
CA PHE A 461 19.98 -6.95 26.84
C PHE A 461 20.22 -7.20 28.33
N SER A 462 21.35 -6.73 28.82
CA SER A 462 21.80 -6.81 30.20
C SER A 462 21.75 -5.44 30.88
N ILE A 463 21.97 -5.40 32.20
CA ILE A 463 22.10 -4.14 32.95
C ILE A 463 23.28 -3.27 32.49
N LYS A 464 24.24 -3.83 31.74
CA LYS A 464 25.35 -3.06 31.16
C LYS A 464 24.96 -2.33 29.87
N ASP A 465 23.91 -2.79 29.21
CA ASP A 465 23.42 -2.23 27.96
C ASP A 465 22.40 -1.10 28.19
N LEU A 466 21.79 -1.06 29.38
CA LEU A 466 20.98 0.05 29.91
C LEU A 466 21.88 1.14 30.51
#